data_AF-L1L9X8-F1
#
_entry.id   AF-L1L9X8-F1
#
_cell.length_a   1.000
_cell.length_b   1.000
_cell.length_c   1.000
_cell.angle_alpha   90.00
_cell.angle_beta   90.00
_cell.angle_gamma   90.00
#
_symmetry.space_group_name_H-M   'P 1'
#
loop_
_entity.id
_entity.type
_entity.pdbx_description
1 polymer ?
#
loop_
_entity_poly.entity_id
_entity_poly.type
_entity_poly.pdbx_seq_one_letter_code
_entity_poly.pdbx_strand_id
1 'polypeptide(L)'
;MLTEKNLLKKIVVYAHTRRKKKTNSKFLTDITTCLHTITRQHPTFITNHKHIILGVQSTIRGKNLINFIRKLKLYTFPKFYSNKFINQKICSLDKNYNLNLTIKNQTYFFEYLATSLVETYYTFNVKFIFRNKIPSEKKIFYLTQNLQLSL
;
A
#
# COMPACT_ATOMS: atom_id res chain seq x y z
N MET A 1 8.84 -23.91 14.00
CA MET A 1 9.14 -22.50 14.38
C MET A 1 8.69 -21.56 13.27
N LEU A 2 7.88 -20.54 13.57
CA LEU A 2 7.61 -19.46 12.62
C LEU A 2 8.89 -18.61 12.49
N THR A 3 9.68 -18.86 11.46
CA THR A 3 10.73 -17.89 11.06
C THR A 3 10.06 -16.56 10.75
N GLU A 4 10.67 -15.43 11.13
CA GLU A 4 10.18 -14.06 10.86
C GLU A 4 9.69 -13.85 9.42
N LYS A 5 10.25 -14.62 8.47
CA LYS A 5 9.89 -14.70 7.05
C LYS A 5 8.42 -15.05 6.75
N ASN A 6 7.60 -15.47 7.72
CA ASN A 6 6.24 -15.95 7.46
C ASN A 6 5.11 -15.28 8.27
N LEU A 7 5.38 -14.16 8.96
CA LEU A 7 4.38 -13.45 9.78
C LEU A 7 3.34 -12.69 8.93
N LEU A 8 3.79 -12.03 7.86
CA LEU A 8 2.91 -11.27 6.98
C LEU A 8 2.25 -12.20 5.95
N LYS A 9 0.92 -12.20 5.90
CA LYS A 9 0.13 -13.04 4.98
C LYS A 9 0.04 -12.43 3.60
N LYS A 10 -0.28 -11.15 3.53
CA LYS A 10 -0.50 -10.40 2.29
C LYS A 10 -0.41 -8.89 2.52
N ILE A 11 -0.17 -8.14 1.45
CA ILE A 11 -0.36 -6.70 1.41
C ILE A 11 -1.47 -6.40 0.41
N VAL A 12 -2.43 -5.57 0.81
CA VAL A 12 -3.48 -5.06 -0.08
C VAL A 12 -3.20 -3.60 -0.35
N VAL A 13 -3.15 -3.20 -1.61
CA VAL A 13 -2.97 -1.81 -2.01
C VAL A 13 -4.23 -1.36 -2.72
N TYR A 14 -4.90 -0.36 -2.17
CA TYR A 14 -6.09 0.26 -2.75
C TYR A 14 -5.74 1.67 -3.22
N ALA A 15 -5.94 1.96 -4.51
CA ALA A 15 -5.74 3.26 -5.11
C ALA A 15 -7.09 3.91 -5.45
N HIS A 16 -7.23 5.19 -5.11
CA HIS A 16 -8.41 6.01 -5.39
C HIS A 16 -8.03 7.47 -5.58
N THR A 17 -8.99 8.29 -6.00
CA THR A 17 -8.82 9.75 -6.10
C THR A 17 -9.67 10.45 -5.05
N ARG A 18 -9.14 11.54 -4.48
CA ARG A 18 -9.88 12.38 -3.52
C ARG A 18 -11.03 13.17 -4.14
N ARG A 19 -10.99 13.43 -5.45
CA ARG A 19 -12.05 14.18 -6.14
C ARG A 19 -13.07 13.19 -6.70
N LYS A 20 -14.35 13.55 -6.63
CA LYS A 20 -15.42 12.89 -7.41
C LYS A 20 -15.19 13.18 -8.90
N LYS A 21 -14.14 12.63 -9.49
CA LYS A 21 -13.98 12.63 -10.94
C LYS A 21 -15.07 11.71 -11.49
N LYS A 22 -15.74 12.13 -12.57
CA LYS A 22 -16.58 11.22 -13.33
C LYS A 22 -15.69 10.06 -13.77
N THR A 23 -16.08 8.84 -13.43
CA THR A 23 -15.41 7.63 -13.89
C THR A 23 -15.45 7.64 -15.41
N ASN A 24 -14.29 7.76 -16.05
CA ASN A 24 -14.13 7.70 -17.50
C ASN A 24 -13.05 6.69 -17.88
N SER A 25 -13.02 6.27 -19.14
CA SER A 25 -12.10 5.24 -19.63
C SER A 25 -10.63 5.60 -19.38
N LYS A 26 -10.22 6.84 -19.64
CA LYS A 26 -8.85 7.33 -19.36
C LYS A 26 -8.48 7.17 -17.89
N PHE A 27 -9.33 7.64 -16.97
CA PHE A 27 -9.12 7.49 -15.54
C PHE A 27 -8.95 6.03 -15.11
N LEU A 28 -9.80 5.13 -15.63
CA LEU A 28 -9.74 3.70 -15.32
C LEU A 28 -8.44 3.07 -15.84
N THR A 29 -8.02 3.41 -17.05
CA THR A 29 -6.76 2.96 -17.64
C THR A 29 -5.56 3.46 -16.83
N ASP A 30 -5.54 4.75 -16.48
CA ASP A 30 -4.43 5.39 -15.77
C ASP A 30 -4.27 4.79 -14.37
N ILE A 31 -5.36 4.66 -13.61
CA ILE A 31 -5.29 4.15 -12.24
C ILE A 31 -4.94 2.66 -12.21
N THR A 32 -5.42 1.89 -13.19
CA THR A 32 -5.10 0.47 -13.35
C THR A 32 -3.62 0.31 -13.70
N THR A 33 -3.13 1.05 -14.69
CA THR A 33 -1.72 1.05 -15.10
C THR A 33 -0.82 1.46 -13.93
N CYS A 34 -1.19 2.51 -13.21
CA CYS A 34 -0.45 2.99 -12.04
C CYS A 34 -0.36 1.90 -10.96
N LEU A 35 -1.49 1.30 -10.58
CA LEU A 35 -1.49 0.28 -9.53
C LEU A 35 -0.80 -1.00 -9.97
N HIS A 36 -0.93 -1.40 -11.24
CA HIS A 36 -0.22 -2.53 -11.82
C HIS A 36 1.29 -2.30 -11.79
N THR A 37 1.75 -1.11 -12.19
CA THR A 37 3.18 -0.75 -12.20
C THR A 37 3.79 -0.81 -10.79
N ILE A 38 3.08 -0.27 -9.79
CA ILE A 38 3.52 -0.27 -8.38
C ILE A 38 3.53 -1.69 -7.79
N THR A 39 2.48 -2.47 -8.02
CA THR A 39 2.30 -3.77 -7.32
C THR A 39 2.79 -4.98 -8.12
N ARG A 40 2.96 -4.84 -9.44
CA ARG A 40 3.17 -5.92 -10.42
C ARG A 40 2.10 -7.02 -10.33
N GLN A 41 0.91 -6.67 -9.86
CA GLN A 41 -0.25 -7.56 -9.78
C GLN A 41 -1.37 -7.00 -10.67
N HIS A 42 -2.24 -7.86 -11.18
CA HIS A 42 -3.45 -7.42 -11.86
C HIS A 42 -4.40 -6.72 -10.86
N PRO A 43 -4.78 -5.46 -11.11
CA PRO A 43 -5.75 -4.77 -10.29
C PRO A 43 -7.17 -5.30 -10.51
N THR A 44 -8.01 -5.14 -9.49
CA THR A 44 -9.45 -5.40 -9.54
C THR A 44 -10.20 -4.11 -9.19
N PHE A 45 -11.33 -3.86 -9.84
CA PHE A 45 -12.14 -2.69 -9.53
C PHE A 45 -12.87 -2.85 -8.19
N ILE A 46 -12.93 -1.77 -7.44
CA ILE A 46 -13.77 -1.66 -6.25
C ILE A 46 -14.99 -0.84 -6.63
N THR A 47 -16.18 -1.40 -6.46
CA THR A 47 -17.45 -0.73 -6.72
C THR A 47 -18.27 -0.56 -5.45
N ASN A 48 -19.13 0.46 -5.41
CA ASN A 48 -20.17 0.54 -4.39
C ASN A 48 -21.39 -0.34 -4.74
N HIS A 49 -22.42 -0.32 -3.89
CA HIS A 49 -23.69 -1.02 -4.10
C HIS A 49 -24.46 -0.58 -5.35
N LYS A 50 -24.11 0.57 -5.96
CA LYS A 50 -24.67 1.06 -7.23
C LYS A 50 -23.78 0.73 -8.43
N HIS A 51 -22.82 -0.18 -8.29
CA HIS A 51 -21.82 -0.53 -9.30
C HIS A 51 -20.93 0.63 -9.79
N ILE A 52 -20.86 1.73 -9.03
CA ILE A 52 -19.97 2.85 -9.34
C ILE A 52 -18.55 2.49 -8.88
N ILE A 53 -17.59 2.53 -9.79
CA ILE A 53 -16.17 2.30 -9.50
C ILE A 53 -15.64 3.42 -8.59
N LEU A 54 -15.17 3.04 -7.41
CA LEU A 54 -14.57 3.93 -6.41
C LEU A 54 -13.04 4.00 -6.51
N GLY A 55 -12.44 2.97 -7.11
CA GLY A 55 -11.00 2.82 -7.25
C GLY A 55 -10.61 1.43 -7.71
N VAL A 56 -9.33 1.10 -7.56
CA VAL A 56 -8.77 -0.21 -7.90
C VAL A 56 -7.96 -0.75 -6.73
N GLN A 57 -7.93 -2.07 -6.58
CA GLN A 57 -7.13 -2.75 -5.58
C GLN A 57 -6.26 -3.86 -6.19
N SER A 58 -5.11 -4.09 -5.58
CA SER A 58 -4.22 -5.21 -5.88
C SER A 58 -3.83 -5.90 -4.58
N THR A 59 -3.68 -7.23 -4.63
CA THR A 59 -3.22 -8.02 -3.48
C THR A 59 -1.88 -8.71 -3.79
N ILE A 60 -0.89 -8.46 -2.94
CA ILE A 60 0.47 -8.98 -3.06
C ILE A 60 0.67 -10.11 -2.05
N ARG A 61 1.21 -11.26 -2.50
CA ARG A 61 1.42 -12.48 -1.71
C ARG A 61 2.75 -13.16 -2.06
N GLY A 62 3.19 -14.09 -1.21
CA GLY A 62 4.34 -14.96 -1.49
C GLY A 62 5.64 -14.20 -1.76
N LYS A 63 6.44 -14.63 -2.74
CA LYS A 63 7.73 -14.02 -3.07
C LYS A 63 7.65 -12.53 -3.43
N ASN A 64 6.54 -12.10 -4.03
CA ASN A 64 6.34 -10.70 -4.45
C ASN A 64 6.19 -9.75 -3.25
N LEU A 65 5.73 -10.27 -2.11
CA LEU A 65 5.57 -9.51 -0.88
C LEU A 65 6.93 -9.05 -0.32
N ILE A 66 7.94 -9.92 -0.34
CA ILE A 66 9.30 -9.59 0.12
C ILE A 66 9.90 -8.46 -0.73
N ASN A 67 9.78 -8.57 -2.06
CA ASN A 67 10.26 -7.55 -2.98
C ASN A 67 9.54 -6.21 -2.80
N PHE A 68 8.21 -6.24 -2.62
CA PHE A 68 7.44 -5.03 -2.40
C PHE A 68 7.84 -4.33 -1.09
N ILE A 69 8.00 -5.08 0.00
CA ILE A 69 8.45 -4.54 1.29
C ILE A 69 9.85 -3.94 1.18
N ARG A 70 10.77 -4.63 0.51
CA ARG A 70 12.13 -4.11 0.29
C ARG A 70 12.10 -2.74 -0.39
N LYS A 71 11.27 -2.58 -1.43
CA LYS A 71 11.11 -1.30 -2.14
C LYS A 71 10.48 -0.23 -1.27
N LEU A 72 9.46 -0.57 -0.48
CA LEU A 72 8.86 0.38 0.46
C LEU A 72 9.90 0.90 1.45
N LYS A 73 10.71 0.01 2.04
CA LYS A 73 11.78 0.39 2.97
C LYS A 73 12.84 1.29 2.35
N LEU A 74 13.26 0.98 1.12
CA LEU A 74 14.38 1.70 0.47
C LEU A 74 13.96 3.03 -0.15
N TYR A 75 12.72 3.14 -0.65
CA TYR A 75 12.34 4.26 -1.50
C TYR A 75 11.11 5.04 -1.02
N THR A 76 10.19 4.39 -0.31
CA THR A 76 8.92 5.00 0.08
C THR A 76 8.98 5.55 1.50
N PHE A 77 9.40 4.74 2.48
CA PHE A 77 9.47 5.17 3.87
C PHE A 77 10.47 6.31 4.11
N PRO A 78 11.66 6.35 3.47
CA PRO A 78 12.57 7.49 3.61
C PRO A 78 11.94 8.83 3.23
N LYS A 79 10.99 8.84 2.28
CA LYS A 79 10.24 10.04 1.88
C LYS A 79 9.19 10.48 2.92
N PHE A 80 8.86 9.63 3.90
CA PHE A 80 8.06 10.01 5.06
C PHE A 80 8.92 10.59 6.18
N TYR A 81 10.14 10.07 6.37
CA TYR A 81 11.04 10.45 7.47
C TYR A 81 11.80 11.75 7.26
N SER A 82 11.77 12.35 6.06
CA SER A 82 12.31 13.71 5.87
C SER A 82 11.66 14.74 6.82
N ASN A 83 10.48 14.42 7.39
CA ASN A 83 9.80 15.20 8.43
C ASN A 83 9.98 14.66 9.87
N LYS A 84 11.04 13.89 10.14
CA LYS A 84 11.47 13.34 11.45
C LYS A 84 10.50 12.43 12.22
N PHE A 85 9.22 12.37 11.86
CA PHE A 85 8.25 11.46 12.49
C PHE A 85 7.23 10.95 11.47
N ILE A 86 6.94 9.64 11.49
CA ILE A 86 5.74 9.13 10.82
C ILE A 86 4.54 9.64 11.61
N ASN A 87 3.89 10.66 11.08
CA ASN A 87 2.64 11.17 11.62
C ASN A 87 1.60 10.04 11.67
N GLN A 88 0.86 9.89 12.79
CA GLN A 88 -0.26 8.94 12.93
C GLN A 88 -1.31 9.07 11.80
N LYS A 89 -1.36 10.23 11.12
CA LYS A 89 -2.19 10.44 9.91
C LYS A 89 -1.75 9.60 8.70
N ILE A 90 -0.51 9.13 8.66
CA ILE A 90 0.07 8.32 7.58
C ILE A 90 0.02 6.84 7.93
N CYS A 91 0.14 6.48 9.21
CA CYS A 91 0.31 5.11 9.68
C CYS A 91 -0.60 4.83 10.89
N SER A 92 -1.39 3.77 10.83
CA SER A 92 -2.23 3.34 11.94
C SER A 92 -2.38 1.82 12.01
N LEU A 93 -2.65 1.30 13.22
CA LEU A 93 -2.96 -0.11 13.45
C LEU A 93 -4.47 -0.30 13.58
N ASP A 94 -5.00 -1.37 12.97
CA ASP A 94 -6.38 -1.79 13.24
C ASP A 94 -6.49 -2.63 14.52
N LYS A 95 -7.71 -3.01 14.91
CA LYS A 95 -7.99 -3.84 16.10
C LYS A 95 -7.24 -5.19 16.10
N ASN A 96 -6.78 -5.65 14.94
CA ASN A 96 -6.04 -6.89 14.77
C ASN A 96 -4.52 -6.66 14.62
N TYR A 97 -4.04 -5.45 14.91
CA TYR A 97 -2.64 -5.02 14.73
C TYR A 97 -2.15 -5.18 13.28
N ASN A 98 -3.06 -5.08 12.30
CA ASN A 98 -2.66 -4.91 10.91
C ASN A 98 -2.29 -3.45 10.67
N LEU A 99 -1.19 -3.24 9.96
CA LEU A 99 -0.72 -1.90 9.62
C LEU A 99 -1.50 -1.36 8.41
N ASN A 100 -1.98 -0.12 8.54
CA ASN A 100 -2.56 0.67 7.47
C ASN A 100 -1.67 1.87 7.21
N LEU A 101 -1.30 2.08 5.95
CA LEU A 101 -0.56 3.25 5.49
C LEU A 101 -1.39 4.03 4.48
N THR A 102 -1.41 5.35 4.61
CA THR A 102 -2.01 6.26 3.63
C THR A 102 -0.90 7.04 2.93
N ILE A 103 -0.71 6.76 1.65
CA ILE A 103 0.31 7.39 0.81
C ILE A 103 -0.40 8.31 -0.18
N LYS A 104 -0.17 9.61 -0.04
CA LYS A 104 -0.72 10.62 -0.95
C LYS A 104 0.28 10.80 -2.07
N ASN A 105 -0.11 10.52 -3.31
CA ASN A 105 0.70 10.61 -4.53
C ASN A 105 1.52 9.35 -4.84
N GLN A 106 1.50 8.96 -6.12
CA GLN A 106 2.26 7.88 -6.70
C GLN A 106 3.78 8.14 -6.69
N THR A 107 4.22 9.40 -6.61
CA THR A 107 5.63 9.80 -6.53
C THR A 107 6.40 9.19 -5.36
N TYR A 108 5.69 8.69 -4.34
CA TYR A 108 6.27 7.99 -3.20
C TYR A 108 6.79 6.59 -3.55
N PHE A 109 6.34 5.99 -4.64
CA PHE A 109 6.81 4.69 -5.10
C PHE A 109 8.01 4.84 -6.04
N PHE A 110 8.95 3.91 -5.96
CA PHE A 110 10.14 3.89 -6.81
C PHE A 110 9.77 3.81 -8.29
N GLU A 111 8.76 3.00 -8.60
CA GLU A 111 8.33 2.71 -9.96
C GLU A 111 7.78 3.95 -10.69
N TYR A 112 7.42 5.02 -9.96
CA TYR A 112 6.97 6.26 -10.58
C TYR A 112 8.09 7.01 -11.32
N LEU A 113 9.36 6.84 -10.91
CA LEU A 113 10.50 7.50 -11.54
C LEU A 113 10.64 7.17 -13.05
N ALA A 114 9.98 6.13 -13.53
CA ALA A 114 10.03 5.68 -14.92
C ALA A 114 8.84 6.13 -15.79
N THR A 115 7.81 6.79 -15.24
CA THR A 115 6.57 7.06 -16.00
C THR A 115 6.06 8.49 -15.80
N SER A 116 6.26 9.34 -16.81
CA SER A 116 5.58 10.64 -17.01
C SER A 116 4.08 10.51 -17.29
N LEU A 117 3.52 9.30 -17.17
CA LEU A 117 2.25 8.91 -17.81
C LEU A 117 0.99 9.21 -17.00
N VAL A 118 1.08 9.73 -15.78
CA VAL A 118 -0.08 9.85 -14.88
C VAL A 118 -0.22 11.27 -14.35
N GLU A 119 -1.00 12.09 -15.06
CA GLU A 119 -1.34 13.47 -14.66
C GLU A 119 -2.19 13.53 -13.38
N THR A 120 -2.86 12.43 -13.01
CA THR A 120 -3.77 12.40 -11.86
C THR A 120 -3.04 11.93 -10.59
N TYR A 121 -3.13 12.74 -9.52
CA TYR A 121 -2.68 12.33 -8.21
C TYR A 121 -3.64 11.34 -7.54
N TYR A 122 -3.13 10.16 -7.19
CA TYR A 122 -3.88 9.13 -6.47
C TYR A 122 -3.51 9.10 -4.99
N THR A 123 -4.46 8.64 -4.17
CA THR A 123 -4.22 8.24 -2.79
C THR A 123 -4.20 6.72 -2.72
N PHE A 124 -3.18 6.18 -2.06
CA PHE A 124 -2.99 4.75 -1.87
C PHE A 124 -3.16 4.39 -0.41
N ASN A 125 -4.10 3.49 -0.12
CA ASN A 125 -4.24 2.85 1.18
C ASN A 125 -3.54 1.48 1.09
N VAL A 126 -2.42 1.32 1.79
CA VAL A 126 -1.62 0.10 1.82
C VAL A 126 -1.87 -0.61 3.15
N LYS A 127 -2.48 -1.79 3.11
CA LYS A 127 -2.81 -2.59 4.28
C LYS A 127 -1.94 -3.84 4.36
N PHE A 128 -1.15 -3.94 5.41
CA PHE A 128 -0.32 -5.08 5.77
C PHE A 128 -1.13 -6.03 6.63
N ILE A 129 -1.45 -7.21 6.10
CA ILE A 129 -2.29 -8.19 6.78
C ILE A 129 -1.42 -9.33 7.26
N PHE A 130 -1.34 -9.48 8.58
CA PHE A 130 -0.61 -10.58 9.22
C PHE A 130 -1.41 -11.89 9.17
N ARG A 131 -0.73 -13.02 9.36
CA ARG A 131 -1.42 -14.30 9.54
C ARG A 131 -2.28 -14.27 10.80
N ASN A 132 -3.37 -15.03 10.78
CA ASN A 132 -4.22 -15.21 11.95
C ASN A 132 -3.41 -15.91 13.06
N LYS A 133 -3.80 -15.69 14.32
CA LYS A 133 -3.16 -16.29 15.51
C LYS A 133 -1.71 -15.87 15.77
N ILE A 134 -1.17 -14.88 15.05
CA ILE A 134 0.10 -14.25 15.42
C ILE A 134 -0.16 -13.29 16.59
N PRO A 135 0.58 -13.42 17.72
CA PRO A 135 0.50 -12.49 18.85
C PRO A 135 0.77 -11.04 18.43
N SER A 136 0.11 -10.08 19.08
CA SER A 136 0.26 -8.64 18.81
C SER A 136 1.71 -8.17 18.95
N GLU A 137 2.41 -8.62 20.00
CA GLU A 137 3.82 -8.31 20.26
C GLU A 137 4.72 -8.66 19.08
N LYS A 138 4.54 -9.84 18.48
CA LYS A 138 5.32 -10.27 17.30
C LYS A 138 5.03 -9.41 16.07
N LYS A 139 3.79 -8.94 15.92
CA LYS A 139 3.42 -8.01 14.84
C LYS A 139 4.08 -6.66 15.06
N ILE A 140 4.01 -6.11 16.27
CA ILE A 140 4.64 -4.83 16.61
C ILE A 140 6.15 -4.91 16.41
N PHE A 141 6.80 -5.96 16.93
CA PHE A 141 8.22 -6.20 16.75
C PHE A 141 8.62 -6.26 15.26
N TYR A 142 7.82 -6.96 14.45
CA TYR A 142 8.03 -6.96 13.00
C TYR A 142 7.96 -5.54 12.42
N LEU A 143 6.96 -4.74 12.79
CA LEU A 143 6.81 -3.40 12.23
C LEU A 143 7.93 -2.45 12.68
N THR A 144 8.33 -2.49 13.95
CA THR A 144 9.37 -1.59 14.48
C THR A 144 10.77 -2.01 14.05
N GLN A 145 11.09 -3.31 14.08
CA GLN A 145 12.44 -3.79 13.76
C GLN A 145 12.62 -4.05 12.26
N ASN A 146 11.66 -4.73 11.63
CA ASN A 146 11.80 -5.11 10.22
C ASN A 146 11.41 -3.99 9.26
N LEU A 147 10.36 -3.21 9.58
CA LEU A 147 9.96 -2.07 8.74
C LEU A 147 10.54 -0.73 9.20
N GLN A 148 11.21 -0.68 10.35
CA GLN A 148 11.81 0.53 10.95
C GLN A 148 10.79 1.65 11.20
N LEU A 149 9.52 1.29 11.44
CA LEU A 149 8.45 2.24 11.71
C LEU A 149 8.47 2.66 13.19
N SER A 150 8.43 3.96 13.46
CA SER A 150 8.12 4.49 14.80
C SER A 150 6.60 4.40 15.00
N LEU A 151 6.14 3.45 15.81
CA LEU A 151 4.72 3.19 16.08
C LEU A 151 4.32 3.64 17.48
#